data_AF-A0A9N9MVN6-F1
#
_entry.id   AF-A0A9N9MVN6-F1
#
_cell.length_a   1.000
_cell.length_b   1.000
_cell.length_c   1.000
_cell.angle_alpha   90.00
_cell.angle_beta   90.00
_cell.angle_gamma   90.00
#
_symmetry.space_group_name_H-M   'P 1'
#
loop_
_entity.id
_entity.type
_entity.pdbx_description
1 polymer ?
#
loop_
_entity_poly.entity_id
_entity_poly.type
_entity_poly.pdbx_seq_one_letter_code
_entity_poly.pdbx_strand_id
1 'polypeptide(L)'
;MMSPKTVLGLCAGVSATLFLGYCIYFDKKRHIDPDFKKKLRERRKAQKAAASSGKKCRTVFPDMKDHEAVQKFFMQEIQLGEELLAAGDLENGVDHLGNAVAVCGQPNDLLQVLQQTLQPEVFHLLIKRLPAVAPRLMKAQNSSLQEDDVE
;
A
#
# COMPACT_ATOMS: atom_id res chain seq x y z
N MET A 1 -45.00 -47.44 -30.85
CA MET A 1 -45.29 -46.43 -29.80
C MET A 1 -44.16 -46.47 -28.80
N MET A 2 -43.44 -45.36 -28.63
CA MET A 2 -42.32 -45.29 -27.68
C MET A 2 -42.85 -45.24 -26.25
N SER A 3 -42.20 -45.97 -25.34
CA SER A 3 -42.58 -46.00 -23.93
C SER A 3 -42.48 -44.60 -23.31
N PRO A 4 -43.46 -44.16 -22.51
CA PRO A 4 -43.44 -42.84 -21.88
C PRO A 4 -42.20 -42.64 -20.98
N LYS A 5 -41.63 -43.73 -20.45
CA LYS A 5 -40.39 -43.68 -19.64
C LYS A 5 -39.16 -43.35 -20.50
N THR A 6 -39.11 -43.84 -21.74
CA THR A 6 -38.03 -43.56 -22.70
C THR A 6 -38.11 -42.12 -23.19
N VAL A 7 -39.33 -41.61 -23.43
CA VAL A 7 -39.55 -40.20 -23.82
C VAL A 7 -39.14 -39.26 -22.68
N LEU A 8 -39.50 -39.58 -21.43
CA LEU A 8 -39.15 -38.75 -20.27
C LEU A 8 -37.63 -38.70 -20.02
N GLY A 9 -36.94 -39.83 -20.16
CA GLY A 9 -35.47 -39.87 -20.03
C GLY A 9 -34.75 -39.06 -21.11
N LEU A 10 -35.24 -39.10 -22.35
CA LEU A 10 -34.70 -38.30 -23.45
C LEU A 10 -34.93 -36.80 -23.23
N CYS A 11 -36.14 -36.40 -22.84
CA CYS A 11 -36.44 -34.99 -22.57
C CYS A 11 -35.61 -34.42 -21.40
N ALA A 12 -35.43 -35.20 -20.33
CA ALA A 12 -34.61 -34.80 -19.18
C ALA A 12 -33.12 -34.65 -19.53
N GLY A 13 -32.57 -35.54 -20.37
CA GLY A 13 -31.18 -35.42 -20.82
C GLY A 13 -30.93 -34.22 -21.73
N VAL A 14 -31.87 -33.94 -22.64
CA VAL A 14 -31.75 -32.80 -23.57
C VAL A 14 -31.90 -31.46 -22.84
N SER A 15 -32.83 -31.35 -21.88
CA SER A 15 -33.00 -30.13 -21.10
C SER A 15 -31.80 -29.83 -20.19
N ALA A 16 -31.22 -30.85 -19.54
CA ALA A 16 -30.06 -30.68 -18.69
C ALA A 16 -28.81 -30.23 -19.47
N THR A 17 -28.58 -30.79 -20.65
CA THR A 17 -27.43 -30.42 -21.50
C THR A 17 -27.56 -29.02 -22.08
N LEU A 18 -28.75 -28.60 -22.51
CA LEU A 18 -29.02 -27.22 -22.93
C LEU A 18 -28.85 -26.23 -21.79
N PHE A 19 -29.35 -26.55 -20.59
CA PHE A 19 -29.20 -25.70 -19.41
C PHE A 19 -27.74 -25.54 -19.00
N LEU A 20 -26.99 -26.64 -18.93
CA LEU A 20 -25.56 -26.60 -18.58
C LEU A 20 -24.73 -25.86 -19.64
N GLY A 21 -25.02 -26.07 -20.93
CA GLY A 21 -24.40 -25.33 -22.01
C GLY A 21 -24.67 -23.82 -21.95
N TYR A 22 -25.90 -23.43 -21.61
CA TYR A 22 -26.27 -22.03 -21.40
C TYR A 22 -25.54 -21.42 -20.20
N CYS A 23 -25.45 -22.14 -19.08
CA CYS A 23 -24.71 -21.70 -17.90
C CYS A 23 -23.23 -21.47 -18.21
N ILE A 24 -22.55 -22.40 -18.90
CA ILE A 24 -21.14 -22.27 -19.29
C ILE A 24 -20.92 -21.08 -20.24
N TYR A 25 -21.82 -20.89 -21.21
CA TYR A 25 -21.73 -19.74 -22.13
C TYR A 25 -21.86 -18.41 -21.38
N PHE A 26 -22.81 -18.31 -20.46
CA PHE A 26 -23.07 -17.07 -19.73
C PHE A 26 -21.97 -16.76 -18.71
N ASP A 27 -21.41 -17.78 -18.05
CA ASP A 27 -20.28 -17.65 -17.13
C ASP A 27 -19.01 -17.20 -17.86
N LYS A 28 -18.75 -17.78 -19.04
CA LYS A 28 -17.65 -17.34 -19.93
C LYS A 28 -17.87 -15.91 -20.42
N LYS A 29 -19.10 -15.51 -20.72
CA LYS A 29 -19.43 -14.12 -21.12
C LYS A 29 -19.26 -13.13 -19.97
N ARG A 30 -19.45 -13.55 -18.71
CA ARG A 30 -19.20 -12.74 -17.50
C ARG A 30 -17.72 -12.56 -17.17
N HIS A 31 -16.85 -13.51 -17.52
CA HIS A 31 -15.42 -13.47 -17.16
C HIS A 31 -14.49 -12.86 -18.21
N ILE A 32 -15.00 -12.52 -19.41
CA ILE A 32 -14.23 -11.83 -20.45
C ILE A 32 -14.48 -10.32 -20.32
N ASP A 33 -14.00 -9.71 -19.23
CA ASP A 33 -13.93 -8.25 -19.13
C ASP A 33 -12.71 -7.76 -19.94
N PRO A 34 -12.90 -7.10 -21.10
CA PRO A 34 -11.79 -6.63 -21.93
C PRO A 34 -10.95 -5.54 -21.25
N ASP A 35 -11.52 -4.87 -20.24
CA ASP A 35 -10.86 -3.81 -19.49
C ASP A 35 -10.03 -4.29 -18.31
N PHE A 36 -10.18 -5.53 -17.83
CA PHE A 36 -9.36 -6.00 -16.71
C PHE A 36 -7.88 -6.05 -17.10
N LYS A 37 -7.57 -6.58 -18.30
CA LYS A 37 -6.20 -6.62 -18.83
C LYS A 37 -5.65 -5.22 -19.16
N LYS A 38 -6.50 -4.29 -19.60
CA LYS A 38 -6.09 -2.89 -19.84
C LYS A 38 -5.80 -2.16 -18.53
N LYS A 39 -6.72 -2.24 -17.55
CA LYS A 39 -6.52 -1.69 -16.20
C LYS A 39 -5.29 -2.28 -15.52
N LEU A 40 -5.03 -3.59 -15.68
CA LEU A 40 -3.83 -4.22 -15.12
C LEU A 40 -2.55 -3.73 -15.80
N ARG A 41 -2.59 -3.51 -17.12
CA ARG A 41 -1.45 -2.98 -17.89
C ARG A 41 -1.18 -1.51 -17.56
N GLU A 42 -2.22 -0.70 -17.38
CA GLU A 42 -2.12 0.68 -16.91
C GLU A 42 -1.57 0.76 -15.48
N ARG A 43 -2.08 -0.05 -14.54
CA ARG A 43 -1.55 -0.12 -13.17
C ARG A 43 -0.07 -0.48 -13.14
N ARG A 44 0.36 -1.47 -13.94
CA ARG A 44 1.78 -1.84 -14.06
C ARG A 44 2.64 -0.73 -14.69
N LYS A 45 2.11 0.01 -15.67
CA LYS A 45 2.81 1.17 -16.25
C LYS A 45 2.92 2.32 -15.25
N ALA A 46 1.85 2.61 -14.51
CA ALA A 46 1.83 3.65 -13.48
C ALA A 46 2.81 3.32 -12.34
N GLN A 47 2.85 2.06 -11.86
CA GLN A 47 3.81 1.62 -10.85
C GLN A 47 5.25 1.71 -11.36
N LYS A 48 5.53 1.26 -12.59
CA LYS A 48 6.88 1.39 -13.17
C LYS A 48 7.30 2.85 -13.37
N ALA A 49 6.38 3.73 -13.80
CA ALA A 49 6.63 5.16 -13.95
C ALA A 49 6.82 5.86 -12.59
N ALA A 50 6.13 5.41 -11.55
CA ALA A 50 6.33 5.87 -10.18
C ALA A 50 7.67 5.39 -9.59
N ALA A 51 8.11 4.17 -9.94
CA ALA A 51 9.41 3.64 -9.53
C ALA A 51 10.59 4.25 -10.32
N SER A 52 10.39 4.62 -11.59
CA SER A 52 11.45 5.18 -12.45
C SER A 52 11.53 6.70 -12.42
N SER A 53 10.43 7.39 -12.11
CA SER A 53 10.49 8.80 -11.75
C SER A 53 10.98 8.83 -10.31
N GLY A 54 12.22 9.28 -10.08
CA GLY A 54 12.78 9.58 -8.76
C GLY A 54 12.03 10.68 -7.98
N LYS A 55 10.72 10.82 -8.20
CA LYS A 55 9.76 11.49 -7.36
C LYS A 55 9.62 10.65 -6.09
N LYS A 56 10.69 10.62 -5.29
CA LYS A 56 10.58 10.42 -3.84
C LYS A 56 9.34 11.18 -3.44
N CYS A 57 8.34 10.48 -2.93
CA CYS A 57 7.11 11.07 -2.46
C CYS A 57 7.52 12.31 -1.69
N ARG A 58 7.22 13.50 -2.22
CA ARG A 58 7.58 14.74 -1.53
C ARG A 58 6.59 14.76 -0.39
N THR A 59 6.94 14.10 0.70
CA THR A 59 6.11 14.00 1.89
C THR A 59 5.79 15.43 2.27
N VAL A 60 4.51 15.76 2.15
CA VAL A 60 4.01 17.07 2.52
C VAL A 60 3.85 16.99 4.02
N PHE A 61 4.87 17.46 4.72
CA PHE A 61 4.81 17.55 6.17
C PHE A 61 3.68 18.51 6.54
N PRO A 62 2.80 18.13 7.49
CA PRO A 62 1.78 19.05 8.01
C PRO A 62 2.44 20.24 8.70
N ASP A 63 1.67 21.31 8.88
CA ASP A 63 2.13 22.46 9.65
C ASP A 63 2.44 22.00 11.09
N MET A 64 3.68 22.22 11.53
CA MET A 64 4.17 21.74 12.82
C MET A 64 3.53 22.50 14.00
N LYS A 65 2.81 23.60 13.71
CA LYS A 65 2.00 24.36 14.69
C LYS A 65 0.70 23.62 15.08
N ASP A 66 0.23 22.69 14.25
CA ASP A 66 -0.95 21.87 14.54
C ASP A 66 -0.56 20.48 15.06
N HIS A 67 -0.59 20.33 16.38
CA HIS A 67 -0.28 19.06 17.04
C HIS A 67 -1.22 17.91 16.62
N GLU A 68 -2.48 18.18 16.27
CA GLU A 68 -3.43 17.15 15.86
C GLU A 68 -3.08 16.64 14.44
N ALA A 69 -2.72 17.54 13.53
CA ALA A 69 -2.29 17.18 12.19
C ALA A 69 -0.96 16.41 12.19
N VAL A 70 0.01 16.83 13.01
CA VAL A 70 1.29 16.14 13.19
C VAL A 70 1.07 14.73 13.74
N GLN A 71 0.22 14.56 14.75
CA GLN A 71 -0.08 13.26 15.32
C GLN A 71 -0.79 12.32 14.33
N LYS A 72 -1.73 12.84 13.53
CA LYS A 72 -2.38 12.05 12.46
C LYS A 72 -1.39 11.62 11.40
N PHE A 73 -0.54 12.54 10.94
CA PHE A 73 0.50 12.23 9.95
C PHE A 73 1.48 11.19 10.48
N PHE A 74 1.91 11.32 11.73
CA PHE A 74 2.77 10.37 12.41
C PHE A 74 2.18 8.95 12.42
N MET A 75 0.94 8.80 12.89
CA MET A 75 0.27 7.50 12.94
C MET A 75 0.08 6.91 11.54
N GLN A 76 -0.25 7.74 10.56
CA GLN A 76 -0.43 7.33 9.18
C GLN A 76 0.88 6.82 8.56
N GLU A 77 1.99 7.53 8.76
CA GLU A 77 3.31 7.12 8.24
C GLU A 77 3.80 5.82 8.91
N ILE A 78 3.53 5.62 10.21
CA ILE A 78 3.86 4.34 10.88
C ILE A 78 3.06 3.19 10.29
N GLN A 79 1.73 3.35 10.15
CA GLN A 79 0.87 2.31 9.58
C GLN A 79 1.29 1.94 8.15
N LEU A 80 1.55 2.94 7.30
CA LEU A 80 2.05 2.72 5.94
C LEU A 80 3.40 2.03 5.94
N GLY A 81 4.31 2.44 6.83
CA GLY A 81 5.61 1.81 7.01
C GLY A 81 5.48 0.33 7.37
N GLU A 82 4.66 -0.01 8.37
CA GLU A 82 4.41 -1.38 8.80
C GLU A 82 3.73 -2.24 7.73
N GLU A 83 2.76 -1.69 7.00
CA GLU A 83 2.08 -2.40 5.90
C GLU A 83 3.06 -2.73 4.76
N LEU A 84 3.91 -1.77 4.39
CA LEU A 84 4.95 -1.97 3.36
C LEU A 84 6.00 -2.99 3.81
N LEU A 85 6.39 -2.98 5.09
CA LEU A 85 7.27 -3.99 5.67
C LEU A 85 6.63 -5.38 5.66
N ALA A 86 5.34 -5.49 6.00
CA ALA A 86 4.60 -6.75 5.94
C ALA A 86 4.44 -7.27 4.50
N ALA A 87 4.37 -6.36 3.52
CA ALA A 87 4.36 -6.68 2.09
C ALA A 87 5.74 -7.08 1.53
N GLY A 88 6.82 -6.96 2.33
CA GLY A 88 8.20 -7.24 1.93
C GLY A 88 8.91 -6.09 1.20
N ASP A 89 8.29 -4.91 1.13
CA ASP A 89 8.88 -3.70 0.55
C ASP A 89 9.64 -2.92 1.64
N LEU A 90 10.84 -3.42 1.92
CA LEU A 90 11.71 -2.89 2.98
C LEU A 90 12.15 -1.45 2.73
N GLU A 91 12.34 -1.08 1.46
CA GLU A 91 12.94 0.20 1.10
C GLU A 91 11.95 1.36 1.31
N ASN A 92 10.70 1.18 0.86
CA ASN A 92 9.66 2.18 1.06
C ASN A 92 9.14 2.18 2.50
N GLY A 93 9.05 1.02 3.17
CA GLY A 93 8.61 0.94 4.56
C GLY A 93 9.53 1.70 5.52
N VAL A 94 10.85 1.57 5.33
CA VAL A 94 11.87 2.31 6.08
C VAL A 94 11.81 3.81 5.81
N ASP A 95 11.50 4.23 4.58
CA ASP A 95 11.36 5.66 4.24
C ASP A 95 10.17 6.30 4.96
N HIS A 96 9.03 5.61 5.06
CA HIS A 96 7.85 6.09 5.80
C HIS A 96 8.08 6.15 7.32
N LEU A 97 8.71 5.13 7.89
CA LEU A 97 9.14 5.16 9.29
C LEU A 97 10.13 6.31 9.56
N GLY A 98 11.04 6.58 8.63
CA GLY A 98 11.96 7.72 8.72
C GLY A 98 11.25 9.08 8.72
N ASN A 99 10.16 9.24 7.97
CA ASN A 99 9.34 10.46 8.00
C ASN A 99 8.58 10.60 9.33
N ALA A 100 8.08 9.50 9.90
CA ALA A 100 7.45 9.49 11.22
C ALA A 100 8.44 9.91 12.31
N VAL A 101 9.68 9.42 12.25
CA VAL A 101 10.75 9.85 13.16
C VAL A 101 11.07 11.34 12.98
N ALA A 102 11.00 11.86 11.75
CA ALA A 102 11.31 13.26 11.46
C ALA A 102 10.30 14.27 12.04
N VAL A 103 9.05 13.86 12.23
CA VAL A 103 8.02 14.70 12.89
C VAL A 103 7.95 14.48 14.40
N CYS A 104 8.69 13.50 14.94
CA CYS A 104 8.69 13.18 16.35
C CYS A 104 9.63 14.12 17.10
N GLY A 105 9.13 14.85 18.11
CA GLY A 105 9.96 15.70 18.96
C GLY A 105 10.97 14.93 19.83
N GLN A 106 10.72 13.64 20.06
CA GLN A 106 11.57 12.74 20.85
C GLN A 106 11.86 11.44 20.06
N PRO A 107 12.94 11.41 19.26
CA PRO A 107 13.26 10.24 18.43
C PRO A 107 13.75 9.02 19.25
N ASN A 108 14.33 9.22 20.43
CA ASN A 108 14.88 8.13 21.25
C ASN A 108 13.79 7.18 21.79
N ASP A 109 12.71 7.72 22.33
CA ASP A 109 11.61 6.91 22.89
C ASP A 109 10.92 6.11 21.78
N LEU A 110 10.72 6.73 20.62
CA LEU A 110 10.13 6.05 19.46
C LEU A 110 11.05 4.95 18.90
N LEU A 111 12.35 5.21 18.82
CA LEU A 111 13.32 4.20 18.39
C LEU A 111 13.32 2.98 19.32
N GLN A 112 13.16 3.19 20.63
CA GLN A 112 13.10 2.10 21.60
C GLN A 112 11.84 1.24 21.41
N VAL A 113 10.68 1.87 21.13
CA VAL A 113 9.44 1.13 20.82
C VAL A 113 9.59 0.37 19.50
N LEU A 114 10.08 1.02 18.44
CA LEU A 114 10.30 0.38 17.13
C LEU A 114 11.29 -0.79 17.22
N GLN A 115 12.29 -0.72 18.09
CA GLN A 115 13.21 -1.84 18.34
C GLN A 115 12.52 -3.05 18.97
N GLN A 116 11.47 -2.84 19.76
CA GLN A 116 10.70 -3.92 20.39
C GLN A 116 9.62 -4.50 19.46
N THR A 117 9.07 -3.70 18.55
CA THR A 117 7.99 -4.14 17.65
C THR A 117 8.48 -4.69 16.32
N LEU A 118 9.64 -4.26 15.83
CA LEU A 118 10.20 -4.68 14.54
C LEU A 118 11.21 -5.82 14.68
N GLN A 119 11.32 -6.62 13.62
CA GLN A 119 12.39 -7.62 13.51
C GLN A 119 13.76 -6.94 13.43
N PRO A 120 14.81 -7.51 14.04
CA PRO A 120 16.12 -6.89 14.15
C PRO A 120 16.80 -6.59 12.78
N GLU A 121 16.48 -7.38 11.75
CA GLU A 121 16.98 -7.17 10.38
C GLU A 121 16.43 -5.89 9.74
N VAL A 122 15.14 -5.60 9.95
CA VAL A 122 14.46 -4.39 9.46
C VAL A 122 14.94 -3.16 10.22
N PHE A 123 15.10 -3.27 11.54
CA PHE A 123 15.61 -2.18 12.38
C PHE A 123 17.04 -1.78 11.99
N HIS A 124 17.89 -2.74 11.66
CA HIS A 124 19.25 -2.44 11.20
C HIS A 124 19.26 -1.70 9.85
N LEU A 125 18.34 -2.06 8.95
CA LEU A 125 18.17 -1.36 7.67
C LEU A 125 17.65 0.08 7.87
N LEU A 126 16.72 0.27 8.80
CA LEU A 126 16.24 1.59 9.24
C LEU A 126 17.40 2.46 9.74
N ILE A 127 18.20 1.96 10.68
CA ILE A 127 19.38 2.66 11.22
C ILE A 127 20.40 3.00 10.11
N LYS A 128 20.63 2.09 9.16
CA LYS A 128 21.55 2.32 8.04
C LYS A 128 21.05 3.40 7.07
N ARG A 129 19.73 3.59 6.94
CA ARG A 129 19.09 4.59 6.08
C ARG A 129 18.83 5.92 6.79
N LEU A 130 18.76 5.94 8.12
CA LEU A 130 18.62 7.15 8.94
C LEU A 130 19.60 8.29 8.56
N PRO A 131 20.91 8.06 8.31
CA PRO A 131 21.84 9.10 7.89
C PRO A 131 21.48 9.77 6.56
N ALA A 132 20.75 9.08 5.67
CA ALA A 132 20.24 9.65 4.43
C ALA A 132 19.01 10.57 4.67
N VAL A 133 18.35 10.41 5.82
CA VAL A 133 17.20 11.20 6.28
C VAL A 133 17.63 12.31 7.25
N ALA A 134 18.78 12.18 7.91
CA ALA A 134 19.37 13.18 8.81
C ALA A 134 19.45 14.61 8.24
N PRO A 135 19.84 14.86 6.98
CA PRO A 135 19.79 16.22 6.42
C PRO A 135 18.36 16.77 6.24
N ARG A 136 17.33 15.90 6.17
CA ARG A 136 15.92 16.31 6.19
C ARG A 136 15.44 16.63 7.61
N LEU A 137 15.89 15.84 8.59
CA LEU A 137 15.66 16.07 10.02
C LEU A 137 16.22 17.44 10.45
N MET A 138 17.48 17.74 10.11
CA MET A 138 18.06 19.05 10.42
C MET A 138 17.39 20.20 9.66
N LYS A 139 16.88 19.97 8.43
CA LYS A 139 16.13 21.00 7.70
C LYS A 139 14.75 21.27 8.31
N ALA A 140 14.07 20.24 8.81
CA ALA A 140 12.81 20.38 9.55
C ALA A 140 13.00 21.02 10.93
N GLN A 141 14.10 20.71 11.64
CA GLN A 141 14.49 21.37 12.89
C GLN A 141 15.03 22.80 12.70
N ASN A 142 15.70 23.12 11.60
CA ASN A 142 16.16 24.50 11.36
C ASN A 142 15.00 25.43 11.00
N SER A 143 13.93 24.93 10.36
CA SER A 143 12.70 25.72 10.19
C SER A 143 12.01 26.03 11.52
N SER A 144 12.20 25.21 12.57
CA SER A 144 11.67 25.52 13.90
C SER A 144 12.57 26.43 14.74
N LEU A 145 13.77 26.81 14.29
CA LEU A 145 14.71 27.64 15.06
C LEU A 145 14.93 29.04 14.48
N GLN A 146 14.34 29.36 13.32
CA GLN A 146 14.57 30.64 12.64
C GLN A 146 13.41 31.64 12.75
N GLU A 147 12.29 31.29 13.42
CA GLU A 147 11.18 32.23 13.66
C GLU A 147 11.16 32.86 15.08
N ASP A 148 12.04 32.45 16.00
CA ASP A 148 12.06 32.95 17.39
C ASP A 148 13.09 34.08 17.67
N ASP A 149 13.75 34.65 16.66
CA ASP A 149 14.78 35.72 16.85
C ASP A 149 14.43 37.04 16.14
N VAL A 150 13.14 37.35 15.98
CA VAL A 150 12.65 38.68 15.62
C VAL A 150 11.33 39.00 16.34
N GLU A 151 11.39 39.26 17.64
CA GLU A 151 10.57 40.30 18.30
C GLU A 151 11.24 40.81 19.59
#